data_AF-A0A6V7J8J4-F1
#
_entry.id   AF-A0A6V7J8J4-F1
#
_cell.length_a   1.000
_cell.length_b   1.000
_cell.length_c   1.000
_cell.angle_alpha   90.00
_cell.angle_beta   90.00
_cell.angle_gamma   90.00
#
_symmetry.space_group_name_H-M   'P 1'
#
loop_
_entity.id
_entity.type
_entity.pdbx_description
1 polymer ?
#
loop_
_entity_poly.entity_id
_entity_poly.type
_entity_poly.pdbx_seq_one_letter_code
_entity_poly.pdbx_strand_id
1 'polypeptide(L)'
;LLPRMLLLWRNSFPRSIKELESEKARGDAFTWQVTLEGRAGALSAMHSFLLHCPELLNDDITRRLLTPIESALAMLTNLSPVLKNYGQQLKAPTAMVRLRLYETLLLLPPQTFEGSYTHLLRMLVSEFTLTDNPGNTTTSLLRIVCHANDSVILGTWLQETEHRTIEDQ
;
A
#
# COMPACT_ATOMS: atom_id res chain seq x y z
N LEU A 1 -7.17 -25.08 6.21
CA LEU A 1 -6.74 -24.13 5.17
C LEU A 1 -5.99 -22.93 5.75
N LEU A 2 -6.51 -22.29 6.81
CA LEU A 2 -5.93 -21.10 7.45
C LEU A 2 -4.41 -21.17 7.75
N PRO A 3 -3.83 -22.25 8.31
CA PRO A 3 -2.38 -22.30 8.52
C PRO A 3 -1.55 -22.16 7.24
N ARG A 4 -2.05 -22.68 6.11
CA ARG A 4 -1.40 -22.54 4.80
C ARG A 4 -1.52 -21.12 4.28
N MET A 5 -2.68 -20.48 4.45
CA MET A 5 -2.88 -19.07 4.06
C MET A 5 -1.95 -18.14 4.84
N LEU A 6 -1.87 -18.31 6.16
CA LEU A 6 -0.96 -17.53 7.02
C LEU A 6 0.51 -17.72 6.61
N LEU A 7 0.90 -18.94 6.22
CA LEU A 7 2.25 -19.20 5.71
C LEU A 7 2.49 -18.48 4.38
N LEU A 8 1.54 -18.53 3.44
CA LEU A 8 1.65 -17.85 2.14
C LEU A 8 1.80 -16.34 2.32
N TRP A 9 0.92 -15.75 3.12
CA TRP A 9 0.93 -14.33 3.46
C TRP A 9 2.23 -13.88 4.13
N ARG A 10 2.76 -14.68 5.08
CA ARG A 10 4.06 -14.43 5.73
C ARG A 10 5.24 -14.45 4.75
N ASN A 11 5.09 -15.02 3.56
CA ASN A 11 6.12 -15.07 2.52
C ASN A 11 5.86 -14.08 1.37
N SER A 12 4.78 -13.29 1.40
CA SER A 12 4.45 -12.35 0.32
C SER A 12 5.30 -11.08 0.32
N PHE A 13 5.91 -10.75 1.46
CA PHE A 13 6.66 -9.51 1.69
C PHE A 13 8.08 -9.81 2.13
N PRO A 14 9.06 -8.95 1.77
CA PRO A 14 10.42 -9.10 2.22
C PRO A 14 10.47 -8.87 3.73
N ARG A 15 11.13 -9.76 4.45
CA ARG A 15 11.23 -9.74 5.92
C ARG A 15 12.37 -8.86 6.43
N SER A 16 13.19 -8.36 5.52
CA SER A 16 14.32 -7.49 5.84
C SER A 16 14.69 -6.61 4.67
N ILE A 17 15.38 -5.51 4.95
CA ILE A 17 15.97 -4.65 3.92
C ILE A 17 16.92 -5.45 3.02
N LYS A 18 17.67 -6.42 3.57
CA LYS A 18 18.55 -7.29 2.80
C LYS A 18 17.78 -8.14 1.77
N GLU A 19 16.61 -8.64 2.14
CA GLU A 19 15.76 -9.40 1.23
C GLU A 19 15.19 -8.49 0.14
N LEU A 20 14.76 -7.28 0.49
CA LEU A 20 14.29 -6.28 -0.48
C LEU A 20 15.38 -5.89 -1.49
N GLU A 21 16.62 -5.66 -1.05
CA GLU A 21 17.74 -5.37 -1.96
C GLU A 21 18.10 -6.58 -2.84
N SER A 22 17.93 -7.81 -2.34
CA SER A 22 18.08 -9.02 -3.14
C SER A 22 17.02 -9.13 -4.25
N GLU A 23 15.77 -8.78 -3.97
CA GLU A 23 14.70 -8.71 -4.98
C GLU A 23 15.02 -7.66 -6.06
N LYS A 24 15.49 -6.48 -5.63
CA LYS A 24 15.88 -5.38 -6.50
C LYS A 24 17.00 -5.74 -7.47
N ALA A 25 17.96 -6.56 -7.05
CA ALA A 25 19.06 -7.01 -7.90
C ALA A 25 18.63 -8.00 -8.99
N ARG A 26 17.44 -8.60 -8.90
CA ARG A 26 17.02 -9.72 -9.75
C ARG A 26 15.86 -9.39 -10.70
N GLY A 27 15.13 -8.30 -10.47
CA GLY A 27 13.90 -7.97 -11.18
C GLY A 27 14.01 -6.76 -12.08
N ASP A 28 13.49 -6.89 -13.31
CA ASP A 28 13.18 -5.79 -14.21
C ASP A 28 11.85 -5.12 -13.85
N ALA A 29 11.44 -4.10 -14.62
CA ALA A 29 10.21 -3.35 -14.35
C ALA A 29 8.95 -4.24 -14.36
N PHE A 30 8.85 -5.19 -15.29
CA PHE A 30 7.71 -6.11 -15.37
C PHE A 30 7.66 -7.06 -14.17
N THR A 31 8.81 -7.63 -13.78
CA THR A 31 8.93 -8.46 -12.58
C THR A 31 8.48 -7.70 -11.34
N TRP A 32 8.87 -6.43 -11.22
CA TRP A 32 8.44 -5.56 -10.12
C TRP A 32 6.94 -5.26 -10.15
N GLN A 33 6.36 -5.02 -11.33
CA GLN A 33 4.92 -4.83 -11.48
C GLN A 33 4.15 -6.05 -10.98
N VAL A 34 4.47 -7.25 -11.50
CA VAL A 34 3.82 -8.51 -11.09
C VAL A 34 4.02 -8.77 -9.60
N THR A 35 5.20 -8.49 -9.07
CA THR A 35 5.50 -8.63 -7.63
C THR A 35 4.61 -7.73 -6.78
N LEU A 36 4.46 -6.46 -7.16
CA LEU A 36 3.61 -5.51 -6.45
C LEU A 36 2.12 -5.85 -6.57
N GLU A 37 1.66 -6.30 -7.74
CA GLU A 37 0.28 -6.78 -7.93
C GLU A 37 -0.02 -8.02 -7.07
N GLY A 38 0.91 -8.99 -7.02
CA GLY A 38 0.79 -10.16 -6.15
C GLY A 38 0.74 -9.78 -4.66
N ARG A 39 1.53 -8.79 -4.24
CA ARG A 39 1.52 -8.23 -2.88
C ARG A 39 0.22 -7.51 -2.54
N ALA A 40 -0.32 -6.73 -3.47
CA ALA A 40 -1.64 -6.13 -3.33
C ALA A 40 -2.74 -7.20 -3.21
N GLY A 41 -2.64 -8.29 -3.97
CA GLY A 41 -3.53 -9.44 -3.85
C GLY A 41 -3.45 -10.13 -2.49
N ALA A 42 -2.24 -10.28 -1.93
CA ALA A 42 -2.05 -10.83 -0.59
C ALA A 42 -2.73 -9.97 0.49
N LEU A 43 -2.55 -8.64 0.44
CA LEU A 43 -3.25 -7.71 1.35
C LEU A 43 -4.76 -7.76 1.15
N SER A 44 -5.24 -7.82 -0.10
CA SER A 44 -6.67 -7.95 -0.40
C SER A 44 -7.29 -9.21 0.21
N ALA A 45 -6.55 -10.33 0.17
CA ALA A 45 -6.97 -11.58 0.78
C ALA A 45 -6.97 -11.50 2.31
N MET A 46 -5.98 -10.83 2.92
CA MET A 46 -5.98 -10.56 4.36
C MET A 46 -7.16 -9.67 4.78
N HIS A 47 -7.38 -8.57 4.07
CA HIS A 47 -8.53 -7.68 4.26
C HIS A 47 -9.85 -8.45 4.20
N SER A 48 -10.04 -9.27 3.16
CA SER A 48 -11.25 -10.09 3.00
C SER A 48 -11.42 -11.09 4.14
N PHE A 49 -10.33 -11.69 4.62
CA PHE A 49 -10.35 -12.58 5.79
C PHE A 49 -10.76 -11.84 7.06
N LEU A 50 -10.18 -10.66 7.32
CA LEU A 50 -10.54 -9.82 8.47
C LEU A 50 -12.00 -9.39 8.44
N LEU A 51 -12.51 -9.06 7.25
CA LEU A 51 -13.87 -8.56 7.06
C LEU A 51 -14.93 -9.66 7.19
N HIS A 52 -14.66 -10.84 6.64
CA HIS A 52 -15.67 -11.89 6.48
C HIS A 52 -15.52 -13.09 7.42
N CYS A 53 -14.39 -13.19 8.13
CA CYS A 53 -14.13 -14.27 9.09
C CYS A 53 -13.66 -13.75 10.46
N PRO A 54 -14.33 -12.75 11.07
CA PRO A 54 -13.91 -12.19 12.36
C PRO A 54 -13.93 -13.22 13.49
N GLU A 55 -14.77 -14.26 13.41
CA GLU A 55 -14.86 -15.35 14.38
C GLU A 55 -13.61 -16.24 14.44
N LEU A 56 -12.77 -16.19 13.39
CA LEU A 56 -11.49 -16.91 13.35
C LEU A 56 -10.33 -16.10 13.92
N LEU A 57 -10.56 -14.83 14.28
CA LEU A 57 -9.54 -13.97 14.86
C LEU A 57 -9.41 -14.21 16.36
N ASN A 58 -8.17 -14.46 16.76
CA ASN A 58 -7.72 -14.48 18.14
C ASN A 58 -6.31 -13.87 18.20
N ASP A 59 -5.78 -13.66 19.41
CA ASP A 59 -4.49 -12.98 19.60
C ASP A 59 -3.32 -13.64 18.84
N ASP A 60 -3.32 -14.98 18.68
CA ASP A 60 -2.29 -15.67 17.90
C ASP A 60 -2.40 -15.35 16.41
N ILE A 61 -3.62 -15.45 15.85
CA ILE A 61 -3.87 -15.19 14.44
C ILE A 61 -3.60 -13.72 14.11
N THR A 62 -4.05 -12.80 14.96
CA THR A 62 -3.79 -11.36 14.83
C THR A 62 -2.29 -11.09 14.81
N ARG A 63 -1.53 -11.64 15.76
CA ARG A 63 -0.06 -11.48 15.80
C ARG A 63 0.63 -12.01 14.53
N ARG A 64 0.14 -13.14 14.00
CA ARG A 64 0.68 -13.75 12.78
C ARG A 64 0.31 -12.99 11.51
N LEU A 65 -0.82 -12.28 11.51
CA LEU A 65 -1.22 -11.36 10.43
C LEU A 65 -0.43 -10.05 10.47
N LEU A 66 -0.10 -9.55 11.65
CA LEU A 66 0.71 -8.34 11.79
C LEU A 66 2.08 -8.49 11.14
N THR A 67 2.74 -9.65 11.28
CA THR A 67 4.08 -9.87 10.70
C THR A 67 4.17 -9.49 9.20
N PRO A 68 3.33 -10.02 8.29
CA PRO A 68 3.37 -9.62 6.89
C PRO A 68 2.83 -8.19 6.65
N ILE A 69 1.90 -7.68 7.45
CA ILE A 69 1.38 -6.31 7.34
C ILE A 69 2.50 -5.28 7.64
N GLU A 70 3.25 -5.50 8.72
CA GLU A 70 4.40 -4.68 9.09
C GLU A 70 5.54 -4.82 8.07
N SER A 71 5.73 -6.01 7.51
CA SER A 71 6.69 -6.23 6.41
C SER A 71 6.29 -5.46 5.14
N ALA A 72 4.99 -5.38 4.83
CA ALA A 72 4.48 -4.57 3.72
C ALA A 72 4.74 -3.08 3.95
N LEU A 73 4.49 -2.58 5.17
CA LEU A 73 4.78 -1.19 5.56
C LEU A 73 6.28 -0.87 5.45
N ALA A 74 7.13 -1.75 5.99
CA ALA A 74 8.59 -1.61 5.92
C ALA A 74 9.10 -1.64 4.45
N MET A 75 8.53 -2.49 3.60
CA MET A 75 8.86 -2.51 2.18
C MET A 75 8.48 -1.18 1.49
N LEU A 76 7.26 -0.68 1.72
CA LEU A 76 6.78 0.56 1.09
C LEU A 76 7.64 1.77 1.46
N THR A 77 8.03 1.88 2.74
CA THR A 77 8.93 2.95 3.20
C THR A 77 10.33 2.90 2.56
N ASN A 78 10.75 1.74 2.06
CA ASN A 78 12.07 1.53 1.44
C ASN A 78 12.01 1.33 -0.09
N LEU A 79 10.86 1.55 -0.73
CA LEU A 79 10.67 1.29 -2.16
C LEU A 79 11.21 2.40 -3.08
N SER A 80 11.57 3.57 -2.52
CA SER A 80 12.04 4.74 -3.28
C SER A 80 13.15 4.42 -4.32
N PRO A 81 14.20 3.62 -4.02
CA PRO A 81 15.22 3.28 -5.01
C PRO A 81 14.69 2.50 -6.21
N VAL A 82 13.70 1.61 -6.01
CA VAL A 82 13.07 0.83 -7.08
C VAL A 82 12.21 1.74 -7.96
N LEU A 83 11.45 2.65 -7.33
CA LEU A 83 10.64 3.64 -8.04
C LEU A 83 11.49 4.62 -8.85
N LYS A 84 12.69 4.97 -8.39
CA LYS A 84 13.64 5.79 -9.17
C LYS A 84 14.11 5.08 -10.44
N ASN A 85 14.26 3.76 -10.41
CA ASN A 85 14.72 2.99 -11.56
C ASN A 85 13.62 2.75 -12.62
N TYR A 86 12.37 2.55 -12.20
CA TYR A 86 11.29 2.10 -13.09
C TYR A 86 10.10 3.07 -13.18
N GLY A 87 10.09 4.12 -12.35
CA GLY A 87 9.27 5.32 -12.47
C GLY A 87 7.79 5.05 -12.76
N GLN A 88 7.38 5.31 -14.00
CA GLN A 88 5.98 5.32 -14.40
C GLN A 88 5.28 3.97 -14.28
N GLN A 89 5.96 2.86 -14.62
CA GLN A 89 5.34 1.54 -14.65
C GLN A 89 4.94 1.05 -13.25
N LEU A 90 5.68 1.49 -12.21
CA LEU A 90 5.46 1.02 -10.85
C LEU A 90 4.57 1.94 -10.01
N LYS A 91 4.17 3.12 -10.52
CA LYS A 91 3.34 4.08 -9.78
C LYS A 91 2.00 3.48 -9.36
N ALA A 92 1.23 2.99 -10.33
CA ALA A 92 -0.10 2.41 -10.10
C ALA A 92 -0.05 1.17 -9.19
N PRO A 93 0.78 0.14 -9.45
CA PRO A 93 0.82 -1.03 -8.57
C PRO A 93 1.34 -0.70 -7.16
N THR A 94 2.26 0.26 -7.00
CA THR A 94 2.69 0.72 -5.66
C THR A 94 1.57 1.45 -4.90
N ALA A 95 0.78 2.28 -5.59
CA ALA A 95 -0.40 2.91 -5.02
C ALA A 95 -1.44 1.87 -4.59
N MET A 96 -1.64 0.82 -5.39
CA MET A 96 -2.54 -0.27 -5.06
C MET A 96 -2.09 -1.02 -3.78
N VAL A 97 -0.80 -1.34 -3.63
CA VAL A 97 -0.30 -1.97 -2.40
C VAL A 97 -0.56 -1.09 -1.17
N ARG A 98 -0.33 0.23 -1.28
CA ARG A 98 -0.64 1.20 -0.20
C ARG A 98 -2.11 1.21 0.17
N LEU A 99 -3.01 1.32 -0.82
CA LEU A 99 -4.45 1.30 -0.58
C LEU A 99 -4.88 0.04 0.18
N ARG A 100 -4.47 -1.14 -0.32
CA ARG A 100 -4.82 -2.42 0.30
C ARG A 100 -4.23 -2.56 1.71
N LEU A 101 -3.05 -1.98 1.96
CA LEU A 101 -2.46 -1.93 3.30
C LEU A 101 -3.34 -1.12 4.25
N TYR A 102 -3.77 0.08 3.85
CA TYR A 102 -4.63 0.92 4.68
C TYR A 102 -5.98 0.28 4.95
N GLU A 103 -6.64 -0.28 3.93
CA GLU A 103 -7.89 -1.02 4.11
C GLU A 103 -7.72 -2.18 5.11
N THR A 104 -6.62 -2.93 5.02
CA THR A 104 -6.33 -4.03 5.96
C THR A 104 -6.15 -3.50 7.39
N LEU A 105 -5.40 -2.40 7.57
CA LEU A 105 -5.17 -1.79 8.88
C LEU A 105 -6.46 -1.23 9.50
N LEU A 106 -7.39 -0.72 8.69
CA LEU A 106 -8.69 -0.19 9.17
C LEU A 106 -9.56 -1.27 9.83
N LEU A 107 -9.34 -2.55 9.53
CA LEU A 107 -10.09 -3.66 10.12
C LEU A 107 -9.44 -4.25 11.39
N LEU A 108 -8.26 -3.75 11.77
CA LEU A 108 -7.55 -4.20 12.98
C LEU A 108 -7.71 -3.19 14.11
N PRO A 109 -7.76 -3.63 15.39
CA PRO A 109 -7.71 -2.70 16.50
C PRO A 109 -6.38 -1.91 16.46
N PRO A 110 -6.41 -0.56 16.54
CA PRO A 110 -5.20 0.26 16.37
C PRO A 110 -4.07 -0.10 17.34
N GLN A 111 -4.42 -0.53 18.55
CA GLN A 111 -3.49 -0.95 19.61
C GLN A 111 -2.56 -2.08 19.15
N THR A 112 -3.01 -2.89 18.18
CA THR A 112 -2.26 -4.04 17.69
C THR A 112 -1.04 -3.65 16.83
N PHE A 113 -0.99 -2.43 16.29
CA PHE A 113 0.09 -1.96 15.42
C PHE A 113 0.69 -0.61 15.86
N GLU A 114 0.60 -0.27 17.15
CA GLU A 114 1.18 0.97 17.71
C GLU A 114 2.67 1.14 17.41
N GLY A 115 3.43 0.05 17.42
CA GLY A 115 4.87 0.06 17.08
C GLY A 115 5.17 0.54 15.65
N SER A 116 4.16 0.49 14.77
CA SER A 116 4.26 0.88 13.37
C SER A 116 3.79 2.32 13.09
N TYR A 117 3.22 3.02 14.08
CA TYR A 117 2.63 4.36 13.90
C TYR A 117 3.60 5.37 13.30
N THR A 118 4.86 5.40 13.76
CA THR A 118 5.85 6.34 13.23
C THR A 118 6.05 6.19 11.73
N HIS A 119 6.09 4.95 11.24
CA HIS A 119 6.27 4.67 9.81
C HIS A 119 4.98 4.96 9.02
N LEU A 120 3.83 4.56 9.57
CA LEU A 120 2.52 4.81 8.97
C LEU A 120 2.24 6.30 8.82
N LEU A 121 2.47 7.09 9.87
CA LEU A 121 2.27 8.54 9.86
C LEU A 121 3.19 9.23 8.86
N ARG A 122 4.46 8.82 8.77
CA ARG A 122 5.40 9.36 7.76
C ARG A 122 4.91 9.08 6.34
N MET A 123 4.40 7.88 6.07
CA MET A 123 3.83 7.55 4.77
C MET A 123 2.59 8.39 4.46
N LEU A 124 1.64 8.50 5.40
CA LEU A 124 0.44 9.31 5.23
C LEU A 124 0.78 10.78 4.99
N VAL A 125 1.74 11.34 5.73
CA VAL A 125 2.21 12.72 5.52
C VAL A 125 2.82 12.89 4.13
N SER A 126 3.70 11.99 3.69
CA SER A 126 4.27 12.03 2.32
C SER A 126 3.16 11.99 1.25
N GLU A 127 2.12 11.19 1.46
CA GLU A 127 0.98 11.12 0.54
C GLU A 127 0.15 12.40 0.49
N PHE A 128 -0.16 12.99 1.64
CA PHE A 128 -0.97 14.21 1.71
C PHE A 128 -0.21 15.46 1.24
N THR A 129 1.10 15.49 1.45
CA THR A 129 1.94 16.63 1.07
C THR A 129 2.51 16.51 -0.35
N LEU A 130 2.32 15.36 -1.02
CA LEU A 130 2.84 15.05 -2.35
C LEU A 130 4.34 15.32 -2.53
N THR A 131 5.11 15.27 -1.43
CA THR A 131 6.54 15.63 -1.40
C THR A 131 7.40 14.83 -2.38
N ASP A 132 6.91 13.66 -2.82
CA ASP A 132 7.68 12.74 -3.66
C ASP A 132 7.30 12.75 -5.16
N ASN A 133 6.13 13.27 -5.57
CA ASN A 133 5.78 13.47 -7.00
C ASN A 133 4.37 14.10 -7.19
N PRO A 134 4.21 15.25 -7.87
CA PRO A 134 2.88 15.79 -8.22
C PRO A 134 2.12 14.95 -9.26
N GLY A 135 2.77 13.99 -9.93
CA GLY A 135 2.15 13.05 -10.89
C GLY A 135 1.92 11.65 -10.33
N ASN A 136 1.69 11.49 -9.03
CA ASN A 136 1.41 10.20 -8.41
C ASN A 136 -0.09 9.87 -8.45
N THR A 137 -0.43 8.60 -8.70
CA THR A 137 -1.78 8.09 -8.47
C THR A 137 -2.09 8.20 -6.98
N THR A 138 -2.98 9.13 -6.62
CA THR A 138 -3.48 9.27 -5.26
C THR A 138 -4.61 8.27 -5.00
N THR A 139 -4.57 7.62 -3.85
CA THR A 139 -5.67 6.76 -3.35
C THR A 139 -6.47 7.48 -2.27
N SER A 140 -6.24 8.79 -2.10
CA SER A 140 -6.87 9.61 -1.08
C SER A 140 -8.35 9.86 -1.38
N LEU A 141 -9.20 9.67 -0.38
CA LEU A 141 -10.62 10.07 -0.43
C LEU A 141 -10.83 11.55 -0.08
N LEU A 142 -9.77 12.31 0.27
CA LEU A 142 -9.91 13.70 0.72
C LEU A 142 -10.67 14.58 -0.29
N ARG A 143 -10.52 14.37 -1.60
CA ARG A 143 -11.31 15.12 -2.60
C ARG A 143 -12.83 14.94 -2.42
N ILE A 144 -13.26 13.74 -2.02
CA ILE A 144 -14.67 13.40 -1.84
C ILE A 144 -15.18 13.90 -0.48
N VAL A 145 -14.31 13.93 0.54
CA VAL A 145 -14.70 14.25 1.92
C VAL A 145 -14.55 15.74 2.26
N CYS A 146 -13.64 16.46 1.62
CA CYS A 146 -13.43 17.89 1.86
C CYS A 146 -14.46 18.76 1.10
N HIS A 147 -14.89 19.85 1.70
CA HIS A 147 -15.80 20.79 1.04
C HIS A 147 -15.07 21.48 -0.12
N ALA A 148 -15.82 21.89 -1.15
CA ALA A 148 -15.27 22.59 -2.31
C ALA A 148 -14.46 23.86 -1.93
N ASN A 149 -14.76 24.48 -0.78
CA ASN A 149 -14.03 25.64 -0.27
C ASN A 149 -12.68 25.29 0.41
N ASP A 150 -12.50 24.03 0.85
CA ASP A 150 -11.25 23.53 1.42
C ASP A 150 -10.23 23.19 0.32
N SER A 151 -10.67 23.16 -0.95
CA SER A 151 -9.80 22.93 -2.11
C SER A 151 -8.71 23.99 -2.27
N VAL A 152 -8.93 25.21 -1.76
CA VAL A 152 -7.91 26.29 -1.73
C VAL A 152 -6.75 25.94 -0.79
N ILE A 153 -7.03 25.24 0.31
CA ILE A 153 -6.02 24.76 1.28
C ILE A 153 -5.31 23.51 0.73
N LEU A 154 -6.07 22.64 0.07
CA LEU A 154 -5.57 21.42 -0.57
C LEU A 154 -4.96 21.64 -1.95
N GLY A 155 -4.89 22.90 -2.42
CA GLY A 155 -4.37 23.43 -3.71
C GLY A 155 -4.78 22.69 -5.00
N THR A 156 -4.18 23.07 -6.13
CA THR A 156 -4.35 22.46 -7.47
C THR A 156 -3.80 21.03 -7.60
N TRP A 157 -3.56 20.34 -6.49
CA TRP A 157 -2.87 19.05 -6.36
C TRP A 157 -3.72 17.84 -6.80
N LEU A 158 -4.98 18.07 -7.12
CA LEU A 158 -5.95 17.10 -7.65
C LEU A 158 -6.26 17.34 -9.14
N GLN A 159 -5.37 18.01 -9.87
CA GLN A 159 -5.57 18.25 -11.30
C GLN A 159 -5.59 16.91 -12.05
N GLU A 160 -6.62 16.76 -12.87
CA GLU A 160 -7.00 15.56 -13.57
C GLU A 160 -5.82 14.85 -14.25
N THR A 161 -5.69 13.54 -14.05
CA THR A 161 -5.23 12.69 -15.15
C THR A 161 -6.31 12.73 -16.23
N GLU A 162 -6.30 13.77 -17.06
CA GLU A 162 -7.13 13.85 -18.26
C GLU A 162 -6.77 12.68 -19.18
N HIS A 163 -7.53 11.59 -19.11
CA HIS A 163 -7.79 10.70 -20.25
C HIS A 163 -9.22 10.94 -20.75
N ARG A 164 -9.63 12.21 -20.86
CA ARG A 164 -10.88 12.65 -21.49
C ARG A 164 -10.65 13.21 -22.90
N THR A 165 -9.86 12.51 -23.72
CA THR A 165 -9.72 12.81 -25.15
C THR A 165 -10.34 11.76 -26.06
N ILE A 166 -11.30 10.99 -25.58
CA ILE A 166 -12.14 10.14 -26.44
C ILE A 166 -13.61 10.41 -26.11
N GLU A 167 -14.11 11.58 -26.51
CA GLU A 167 -15.56 11.78 -26.65
C GLU A 167 -15.94 12.88 -27.65
N ASP A 168 -15.04 13.28 -28.56
CA ASP A 168 -15.37 14.20 -29.67
C ASP A 168 -14.58 13.88 -30.97
N GLN A 169 -14.79 12.68 -31.52
CA GLN A 169 -14.55 12.40 -32.95
C GLN A 169 -15.68 11.59 -33.56
#